data_AF-A0A1F7RZN9-F1
#
_entry.id   AF-A0A1F7RZN9-F1
#
_cell.length_a   1.000
_cell.length_b   1.000
_cell.length_c   1.000
_cell.angle_alpha   90.00
_cell.angle_beta   90.00
_cell.angle_gamma   90.00
#
_symmetry.space_group_name_H-M   'P 1'
#
loop_
_entity.id
_entity.type
_entity.pdbx_description
1 polymer ?
#
loop_
_entity_poly.entity_id
_entity_poly.type
_entity_poly.pdbx_seq_one_letter_code
_entity_poly.pdbx_strand_id
1 'polypeptide(L)' 'MKTFTYTEIKNNVSEIIEMVKSGEEIVVSSTKSKEIIAVIIPYHRYEKRKERILGILKGIASYREKDNFKLTDQE' A
#
# COMPACT_ATOMS: atom_id res chain seq x y z
N MET A 1 12.91 5.06 3.66
CA MET A 1 11.76 5.92 3.33
C MET A 1 12.32 7.23 2.82
N LYS A 2 12.02 7.58 1.56
CA LYS A 2 12.54 8.80 0.92
C LYS A 2 11.38 9.70 0.53
N THR A 3 11.55 11.01 0.66
CA THR A 3 10.51 11.99 0.35
C THR A 3 10.88 12.74 -0.93
N PHE A 4 9.95 12.77 -1.88
CA PHE A 4 10.09 13.53 -3.11
C PHE A 4 8.88 14.47 -3.26
N THR A 5 9.10 15.57 -3.96
CA THR A 5 8.03 16.44 -4.43
C THR A 5 7.43 15.89 -5.72
N TYR A 6 6.21 16.32 -6.05
CA TYR A 6 5.58 15.97 -7.32
C TYR A 6 6.47 16.27 -8.54
N THR A 7 7.19 17.40 -8.52
CA THR A 7 8.08 17.81 -9.62
C THR A 7 9.27 16.87 -9.75
N GLU A 8 9.90 16.48 -8.65
CA GLU A 8 11.02 15.53 -8.66
C GLU A 8 10.57 14.15 -9.14
N ILE A 9 9.35 13.74 -8.76
CA ILE A 9 8.75 12.50 -9.26
C ILE A 9 8.56 12.57 -10.77
N LYS A 10 7.95 13.65 -11.28
CA LYS A 10 7.73 13.83 -12.73
C LYS A 10 9.04 13.78 -13.53
N ASN A 11 10.13 14.32 -12.99
CA ASN A 11 11.41 14.38 -13.68
C ASN A 11 12.19 13.06 -13.61
N ASN A 12 12.00 12.26 -12.55
CA ASN A 12 12.79 11.05 -12.28
C ASN A 12 11.92 9.79 -12.14
N VAL A 13 10.79 9.72 -12.86
CA VAL A 13 9.81 8.63 -12.73
C VAL A 13 10.47 7.25 -12.83
N SER A 14 11.33 7.04 -13.84
CA SER A 14 11.96 5.75 -14.09
C SER A 14 12.79 5.25 -12.91
N GLU A 15 13.62 6.13 -12.34
CA GLU A 15 14.46 5.79 -11.18
C GLU A 15 13.61 5.49 -9.95
N ILE A 16 12.59 6.31 -9.70
CA ILE A 16 11.70 6.15 -8.56
C ILE A 16 10.91 4.83 -8.66
N ILE A 17 10.49 4.43 -9.85
CA ILE A 17 9.84 3.13 -10.06
C ILE A 17 10.80 1.97 -9.78
N GLU A 18 12.07 2.05 -10.17
CA GLU A 18 13.05 1.02 -9.84
C GLU A 18 13.30 0.94 -8.33
N MET A 19 13.36 2.07 -7.63
CA MET A 19 13.45 2.11 -6.17
C MET A 19 12.21 1.46 -5.50
N VAL A 20 11.01 1.73 -6.02
CA VAL A 20 9.78 1.10 -5.52
C VAL A 20 9.80 -0.41 -5.81
N LYS A 21 10.27 -0.85 -6.98
CA LYS A 21 10.43 -2.29 -7.27
C LYS A 21 11.41 -2.97 -6.33
N SER A 22 12.48 -2.29 -5.91
CA SER A 22 13.45 -2.83 -4.94
C SER A 22 12.93 -2.88 -3.50
N GLY A 23 11.70 -2.44 -3.24
CA GLY A 23 11.08 -2.47 -1.92
C GLY A 23 11.15 -1.16 -1.14
N GLU A 24 11.66 -0.07 -1.74
CA GLU A 24 11.64 1.24 -1.09
C GLU A 24 10.21 1.82 -1.02
N GLU A 25 9.97 2.58 0.04
CA GLU A 25 8.74 3.34 0.25
C GLU A 25 9.02 4.83 0.02
N ILE A 26 8.24 5.43 -0.87
CA ILE A 26 8.44 6.79 -1.36
C ILE A 26 7.28 7.66 -0.91
N VAL A 27 7.58 8.74 -0.20
CA VAL A 27 6.59 9.72 0.25
C VAL A 27 6.54 10.86 -0.76
N VAL A 28 5.33 11.25 -1.14
CA VAL A 28 5.06 12.37 -2.04
C VAL A 28 4.64 13.57 -1.22
N SER A 29 5.35 14.69 -1.37
CA SER A 29 5.08 15.93 -0.64
C SER A 29 4.76 17.12 -1.54
N SER A 30 3.98 18.06 -1.01
CA SER A 30 3.67 19.35 -1.63
C SER A 30 4.86 20.29 -1.50
N THR A 31 5.30 20.90 -2.60
CA THR A 31 6.34 21.95 -2.54
C THR A 31 5.84 23.21 -1.83
N LYS A 32 4.53 23.51 -1.90
CA LYS A 32 3.94 24.72 -1.29
C LYS A 32 3.71 24.59 0.21
N SER A 33 3.10 23.48 0.64
CA SER A 33 2.67 23.30 2.04
C SER A 33 3.56 22.35 2.84
N LYS A 34 4.54 21.68 2.20
CA LYS A 34 5.32 20.55 2.78
C LYS A 34 4.46 19.42 3.36
N GLU A 35 3.19 19.41 2.98
CA GLU A 35 2.22 18.39 3.33
C GLU A 35 2.55 17.08 2.62
N ILE A 36 2.38 15.98 3.32
CA ILE A 36 2.45 14.64 2.74
C ILE A 36 1.12 14.38 2.01
N ILE A 37 1.18 14.21 0.70
CA ILE A 37 0.01 14.04 -0.16
C ILE A 37 -0.26 12.55 -0.43
N ALA A 38 0.81 11.76 -0.63
CA ALA A 38 0.68 10.35 -0.98
C ALA A 38 1.92 9.55 -0.58
N VAL A 39 1.80 8.23 -0.67
CA VAL A 39 2.91 7.28 -0.56
C VAL A 39 2.85 6.30 -1.71
N ILE A 40 3.99 6.06 -2.36
CA ILE A 40 4.16 5.04 -3.39
C ILE A 40 4.87 3.85 -2.75
N ILE A 41 4.23 2.69 -2.82
CA ILE A 41 4.72 1.42 -2.27
C ILE A 41 4.74 0.33 -3.34
N PRO A 42 5.59 -0.70 -3.17
CA PRO A 42 5.53 -1.88 -4.01
C PRO A 42 4.15 -2.54 -3.95
N TYR A 43 3.68 -3.08 -5.08
CA TYR A 43 2.35 -3.69 -5.17
C TYR A 43 2.14 -4.84 -4.17
N HIS A 44 3.14 -5.70 -3.97
CA HIS A 44 3.08 -6.79 -3.00
C HIS A 44 2.89 -6.30 -1.54
N ARG A 45 3.30 -5.07 -1.21
CA ARG A 45 3.03 -4.45 0.11
C ARG A 45 1.62 -3.89 0.18
N TYR A 46 1.10 -3.38 -0.92
CA TYR A 46 -0.28 -2.94 -1.02
C TYR A 46 -1.25 -4.11 -0.82
N GLU A 47 -1.02 -5.24 -1.48
CA GLU A 47 -1.86 -6.45 -1.33
C GLU A 47 -1.93 -6.93 0.13
N LYS A 48 -0.79 -6.97 0.83
CA LYS A 48 -0.73 -7.38 2.24
C LYS A 48 -1.47 -6.45 3.21
N ARG A 49 -1.72 -5.19 2.83
CA ARG A 49 -2.42 -4.21 3.69
C ARG A 49 -3.94 -4.35 3.65
N LYS A 50 -4.50 -5.14 2.73
CA LYS A 50 -5.93 -5.46 2.75
C LYS A 50 -6.25 -6.50 3.83
N GLU A 51 -5.94 -6.22 5.09
CA GLU A 51 -6.52 -7.01 6.17
C GLU A 51 -8.03 -6.76 6.20
N ARG A 52 -8.82 -7.77 5.81
CA ARG A 52 -10.27 -7.69 5.90
C ARG A 52 -10.67 -7.70 7.38
N ILE A 53 -11.34 -6.64 7.82
CA ILE A 53 -11.98 -6.62 9.13
C ILE A 53 -13.17 -7.59 9.04
N LEU A 54 -13.20 -8.63 9.87
CA LEU A 54 -14.28 -9.64 9.93
C LEU A 54 -15.62 -9.10 10.48
N GLY A 55 -15.94 -7.84 10.16
CA GLY A 55 -17.16 -7.16 10.57
C GLY A 55 -17.29 -7.01 12.09
N ILE A 56 -18.53 -6.78 12.53
CA ILE A 56 -18.91 -6.50 13.93
C ILE A 56 -18.66 -7.66 14.90
N LEU A 57 -18.43 -8.87 14.40
CA LEU A 57 -18.25 -10.08 15.23
C LEU A 57 -16.79 -10.39 15.54
N LYS A 58 -15.85 -9.52 15.14
CA LYS A 58 -14.41 -9.67 15.44
C LYS A 58 -14.20 -9.79 16.96
N GLY A 59 -13.74 -10.96 17.41
CA GLY A 59 -13.48 -11.26 18.82
C GLY A 59 -14.69 -11.75 19.63
N ILE A 60 -15.89 -11.79 19.03
CA ILE A 60 -17.13 -12.30 19.64
C ILE A 60 -17.45 -13.70 19.13
N ALA A 61 -17.26 -13.93 17.82
CA ALA A 61 -17.52 -15.22 17.18
C ALA A 61 -16.22 -15.85 16.68
N SER A 62 -16.19 -17.20 16.65
CA SER A 62 -15.13 -18.00 16.05
C SER A 62 -15.62 -18.63 14.75
N TYR A 63 -14.72 -18.81 13.78
CA TYR A 63 -14.99 -19.56 12.56
C TYR A 63 -13.92 -20.64 12.37
N ARG A 64 -14.23 -21.64 11.53
CA ARG A 64 -13.29 -22.68 11.12
C ARG A 64 -13.27 -22.72 9.61
N GLU A 65 -12.11 -22.50 9.01
CA GLU A 65 -11.90 -22.72 7.59
C GLU A 65 -11.76 -24.23 7.33
N LYS A 66 -12.36 -24.72 6.24
CA LYS A 66 -12.09 -26.06 5.71
C LYS A 66 -10.85 -25.97 4.80
N ASP A 67 -10.10 -27.06 4.68
CA ASP A 67 -8.78 -27.10 4.01
C ASP A 67 -8.74 -26.52 2.57
N ASN A 68 -9.88 -26.44 1.88
CA ASN A 68 -9.98 -25.91 0.52
C ASN A 68 -10.80 -24.60 0.41
N PHE A 69 -11.03 -23.90 1.51
CA PHE A 69 -11.73 -22.61 1.47
C PHE A 69 -10.85 -21.57 0.78
N LYS A 70 -11.35 -21.00 -0.32
CA LYS A 70 -10.71 -19.90 -1.05
C LYS A 70 -11.72 -18.77 -1.17
N LEU A 71 -11.28 -17.57 -0.84
CA LEU A 71 -12.07 -16.35 -0.95
C LEU A 71 -11.32 -15.40 -1.89
N THR A 72 -11.99 -14.91 -2.93
CA THR A 72 -11.40 -13.97 -3.89
C THR A 72 -11.77 -12.53 -3.54
N ASP A 73 -11.12 -11.55 -4.16
CA ASP A 73 -11.49 -10.12 -4.00
C ASP A 73 -12.80 -9.74 -4.72
N GLN A 74 -13.35 -10.62 -5.55
CA GLN A 74 -14.60 -10.40 -6.29
C GLN A 74 -15.82 -11.07 -5.63
N GLU A 75 -15.62 -11.79 -4.52
CA GLU A 75 -16.64 -12.46 -3.72
C GLU A 75 -16.56 -12.02 -2.25
#